data_AF-B9Y4Z2-F1
#
_entry.id   AF-B9Y4Z2-F1
#
_cell.length_a   1.000
_cell.length_b   1.000
_cell.length_c   1.000
_cell.angle_alpha   90.00
_cell.angle_beta   90.00
_cell.angle_gamma   90.00
#
_symmetry.space_group_name_H-M   'P 1'
#
loop_
_entity.id
_entity.type
_entity.pdbx_description
1 polymer ?
#
loop_
_entity_poly.entity_id
_entity_poly.type
_entity_poly.pdbx_seq_one_letter_code
_entity_poly.pdbx_strand_id
1 'polypeptide(L)'
;MKEISFVFSIKGNTKSQKISLCGHLEALVGNYSLSQAGNPKAAWYGIHYDASINVDLECVEPTDENLIGYVYRDDRVAFVLNPFLNQFITDTQGYPICYLGVNSLDDDSLECRNAMNYSSSILPARWIDDDFLNDDQLSFDFESFEYIDEGLPYLNPKHFSVSHFVKYCRLDKE
;
A
#
# COMPACT_ATOMS: atom_id res chain seq x y z
N MET A 1 6.87 -0.15 14.95
CA MET A 1 6.40 -1.03 13.87
C MET A 1 4.91 -1.25 13.95
N LYS A 2 4.23 -1.34 12.80
CA LYS A 2 2.80 -1.68 12.68
C LYS A 2 2.65 -3.04 12.02
N GLU A 3 1.99 -3.96 12.71
CA GLU A 3 1.75 -5.32 12.21
C GLU A 3 0.64 -5.30 11.14
N ILE A 4 0.89 -5.90 9.97
CA ILE A 4 -0.03 -5.84 8.83
C ILE A 4 -0.55 -7.21 8.35
N SER A 5 -0.32 -8.31 9.08
CA SER A 5 -0.79 -9.64 8.67
C SER A 5 -2.29 -9.71 8.43
N PHE A 6 -3.07 -8.85 9.10
CA PHE A 6 -4.51 -8.75 8.91
C PHE A 6 -4.91 -8.37 7.47
N VAL A 7 -4.08 -7.60 6.75
CA VAL A 7 -4.34 -7.12 5.38
C VAL A 7 -4.62 -8.29 4.43
N PHE A 8 -3.86 -9.38 4.57
CA PHE A 8 -4.00 -10.58 3.75
C PHE A 8 -5.24 -11.41 4.07
N SER A 9 -5.86 -11.18 5.23
CA SER A 9 -7.08 -11.88 5.67
C SER A 9 -8.36 -11.17 5.21
N ILE A 10 -8.25 -9.93 4.72
CA ILE A 10 -9.40 -9.16 4.23
C ILE A 10 -9.82 -9.72 2.87
N LYS A 11 -11.06 -10.18 2.80
CA LYS A 11 -11.67 -10.62 1.54
C LYS A 11 -11.99 -9.41 0.66
N GLY A 12 -11.76 -9.56 -0.65
CA GLY A 12 -12.14 -8.54 -1.63
C GLY A 12 -13.62 -8.20 -1.56
N ASN A 13 -13.95 -6.97 -1.93
CA ASN A 13 -15.31 -6.46 -1.86
C ASN A 13 -16.21 -7.11 -2.93
N THR A 14 -17.25 -7.82 -2.52
CA THR A 14 -18.27 -8.39 -3.43
C THR A 14 -19.51 -7.51 -3.57
N LYS A 15 -19.63 -6.43 -2.79
CA LYS A 15 -20.73 -5.48 -2.90
C LYS A 15 -20.44 -4.50 -4.02
N SER A 16 -21.25 -4.57 -5.07
CA SER A 16 -21.32 -3.55 -6.10
C SER A 16 -21.70 -2.22 -5.46
N GLN A 17 -20.77 -1.26 -5.45
CA GLN A 17 -21.10 0.14 -5.22
C GLN A 17 -21.78 0.70 -6.47
N LYS A 18 -22.55 1.78 -6.31
CA LYS A 18 -23.18 2.46 -7.45
C LYS A 18 -22.16 3.23 -8.29
N ILE A 19 -21.09 3.69 -7.67
CA ILE A 19 -20.00 4.48 -8.25
C ILE A 19 -18.69 3.83 -7.77
N SER A 20 -17.67 3.81 -8.63
CA SER A 20 -16.34 3.33 -8.25
C SER A 20 -15.70 4.28 -7.24
N LEU A 21 -14.76 3.79 -6.43
CA LEU A 21 -14.03 4.64 -5.48
C LEU A 21 -13.33 5.81 -6.18
N CYS A 22 -12.64 5.55 -7.30
CA CYS A 22 -12.04 6.57 -8.17
C CYS A 22 -13.07 7.62 -8.61
N GLY A 23 -14.21 7.20 -9.17
CA GLY A 23 -15.23 8.14 -9.63
C GLY A 23 -15.84 8.96 -8.49
N HIS A 24 -15.97 8.39 -7.29
CA HIS A 24 -16.43 9.13 -6.12
C HIS A 24 -15.42 10.15 -5.64
N LEU A 25 -14.16 9.76 -5.48
CA LEU A 25 -13.09 10.63 -5.01
C LEU A 25 -12.81 11.78 -6.00
N GLU A 26 -12.76 11.48 -7.30
CA GLU A 26 -12.41 12.46 -8.33
C GLU A 26 -13.59 13.33 -8.78
N ALA A 27 -14.82 12.79 -8.86
CA ALA A 27 -15.95 13.52 -9.44
C ALA A 27 -17.00 13.98 -8.41
N LEU A 28 -17.09 13.36 -7.23
CA LEU A 28 -18.05 13.78 -6.19
C LEU A 28 -17.37 14.56 -5.06
N VAL A 29 -16.19 14.12 -4.63
CA VAL A 29 -15.40 14.85 -3.62
C VAL A 29 -14.53 15.90 -4.30
N GLY A 30 -13.82 15.53 -5.38
CA GLY A 30 -13.12 16.46 -6.27
C GLY A 30 -11.68 16.81 -5.87
N ASN A 31 -11.32 16.67 -4.60
CA ASN A 31 -9.97 17.00 -4.10
C ASN A 31 -8.98 15.82 -4.14
N TYR A 32 -9.28 14.77 -4.91
CA TYR A 32 -8.46 13.58 -4.99
C TYR A 32 -8.14 13.18 -6.44
N SER A 33 -7.08 12.39 -6.60
CA SER A 33 -6.75 11.67 -7.84
C SER A 33 -6.19 10.30 -7.51
N LEU A 34 -6.72 9.24 -8.13
CA LEU A 34 -6.22 7.88 -7.98
C LEU A 34 -5.34 7.50 -9.17
N SER A 35 -4.01 7.59 -8.99
CA SER A 35 -3.09 7.21 -10.05
C SER A 35 -3.18 5.71 -10.34
N GLN A 36 -3.04 5.34 -11.62
CA GLN A 36 -3.19 3.96 -12.10
C GLN A 36 -4.61 3.37 -12.00
N ALA A 37 -5.62 4.12 -11.55
CA ALA A 37 -7.01 3.65 -11.59
C ALA A 37 -7.40 3.26 -13.03
N GLY A 38 -7.95 2.06 -13.18
CA GLY A 38 -8.30 1.49 -14.49
C GLY A 38 -7.15 0.81 -15.23
N ASN A 39 -5.90 0.86 -14.75
CA ASN A 39 -4.82 0.05 -15.28
C ASN A 39 -4.97 -1.40 -14.82
N PRO A 40 -5.21 -2.37 -15.72
CA PRO A 40 -5.44 -3.77 -15.33
C PRO A 40 -4.22 -4.44 -14.68
N LYS A 41 -3.02 -3.89 -14.90
CA LYS A 41 -1.75 -4.39 -14.34
C LYS A 41 -1.42 -3.79 -12.97
N ALA A 42 -2.07 -2.71 -12.58
CA ALA A 42 -1.83 -2.07 -11.29
C ALA A 42 -2.58 -2.83 -10.19
N ALA A 43 -1.88 -3.13 -9.09
CA ALA A 43 -2.49 -3.73 -7.91
C ALA A 43 -2.84 -2.69 -6.84
N TRP A 44 -2.11 -1.59 -6.84
CA TRP A 44 -2.30 -0.46 -5.95
C TRP A 44 -2.48 0.80 -6.78
N TYR A 45 -3.36 1.67 -6.32
CA TYR A 45 -3.55 3.00 -6.86
C TYR A 45 -2.98 4.02 -5.88
N GLY A 46 -2.20 4.97 -6.37
CA GLY A 46 -1.66 6.06 -5.54
C GLY A 46 -2.77 7.06 -5.25
N ILE A 47 -2.98 7.37 -3.97
CA ILE A 47 -3.98 8.33 -3.51
C ILE A 47 -3.31 9.69 -3.46
N HIS A 48 -3.72 10.60 -4.32
CA HIS A 48 -3.25 11.98 -4.33
C HIS A 48 -4.34 12.90 -3.81
N TYR A 49 -3.97 13.92 -3.03
CA TYR A 49 -4.92 14.85 -2.44
C TYR A 49 -4.37 16.27 -2.44
N ASP A 50 -5.22 17.22 -2.85
CA ASP A 50 -4.94 18.64 -2.75
C ASP A 50 -6.22 19.41 -2.39
N ALA A 51 -6.23 19.97 -1.18
CA ALA A 51 -7.35 20.73 -0.63
C ALA A 51 -7.53 22.11 -1.29
N SER A 52 -6.54 22.60 -2.03
CA SER A 52 -6.56 23.92 -2.67
C SER A 52 -7.18 23.91 -4.07
N ILE A 53 -7.34 22.73 -4.66
CA ILE A 53 -7.92 22.55 -6.00
C ILE A 53 -9.35 23.07 -6.05
N ASN A 54 -9.61 23.89 -7.08
CA ASN A 54 -10.97 24.25 -7.45
C ASN A 54 -11.60 23.14 -8.29
N VAL A 55 -12.40 22.30 -7.65
CA VAL A 55 -13.00 21.09 -8.24
C VAL A 55 -13.89 21.36 -9.47
N ASP A 56 -14.36 22.60 -9.66
CA ASP A 56 -15.16 22.97 -10.83
C ASP A 56 -14.31 23.25 -12.09
N LEU A 57 -13.00 23.47 -11.93
CA LEU A 57 -12.10 23.95 -12.98
C LEU A 57 -10.86 23.08 -13.18
N GLU A 58 -10.43 22.37 -12.14
CA GLU A 58 -9.13 21.73 -12.04
C GLU A 58 -9.25 20.31 -11.48
N CYS A 59 -8.21 19.50 -11.69
CA CYS A 59 -8.06 18.18 -11.08
C CYS A 59 -6.72 18.10 -10.34
N VAL A 60 -6.64 17.23 -9.35
CA VAL A 60 -5.38 17.00 -8.61
C VAL A 60 -4.34 16.37 -9.52
N GLU A 61 -3.19 17.02 -9.65
CA GLU A 61 -2.05 16.46 -10.37
C GLU A 61 -1.39 15.34 -9.54
N PRO A 62 -1.14 14.15 -10.12
CA PRO A 62 -0.57 13.02 -9.41
C PRO A 62 0.96 13.15 -9.30
N THR A 63 1.41 14.01 -8.39
CA THR A 63 2.82 14.24 -8.06
C THR A 63 3.18 13.65 -6.70
N ASP A 64 4.48 13.43 -6.44
CA ASP A 64 4.94 12.92 -5.14
C ASP A 64 4.56 13.83 -3.97
N GLU A 65 4.46 15.15 -4.20
CA GLU A 65 4.06 16.13 -3.18
C GLU A 65 2.60 15.95 -2.74
N ASN A 66 1.74 15.51 -3.64
CA ASN A 66 0.32 15.29 -3.39
C ASN A 66 0.01 13.86 -2.94
N LEU A 67 0.98 12.94 -2.99
CA LEU A 67 0.79 11.54 -2.64
C LEU A 67 0.60 11.38 -1.13
N ILE A 68 -0.60 10.95 -0.74
CA ILE A 68 -0.96 10.76 0.68
C ILE A 68 -1.11 9.28 1.07
N GLY A 69 -1.05 8.35 0.12
CA GLY A 69 -1.26 6.94 0.42
C GLY A 69 -1.47 6.06 -0.80
N TYR A 70 -1.91 4.82 -0.55
CA TYR A 70 -2.20 3.83 -1.57
C TYR A 70 -3.46 3.05 -1.20
N VAL A 71 -4.30 2.73 -2.18
CA VAL A 71 -5.47 1.85 -2.04
C VAL A 71 -5.32 0.64 -2.94
N TYR A 72 -5.68 -0.54 -2.44
CA TYR A 72 -5.65 -1.76 -3.25
C TYR A 72 -6.75 -1.72 -4.31
N ARG A 73 -6.50 -2.32 -5.49
CA ARG A 73 -7.35 -2.21 -6.70
C ARG A 73 -8.81 -2.64 -6.54
N ASP A 74 -9.14 -3.42 -5.50
CA ASP A 74 -10.50 -3.88 -5.19
C ASP A 74 -11.14 -3.09 -4.02
N ASP A 75 -10.52 -1.97 -3.65
CA ASP A 75 -10.90 -1.03 -2.61
C ASP A 75 -10.95 -1.64 -1.19
N ARG A 76 -10.38 -2.84 -0.95
CA ARG A 76 -10.50 -3.50 0.37
C ARG A 76 -9.58 -2.92 1.45
N VAL A 77 -8.44 -2.37 1.07
CA VAL A 77 -7.37 -1.91 1.98
C VAL A 77 -6.79 -0.60 1.47
N ALA A 78 -6.53 0.35 2.38
CA ALA A 78 -5.79 1.56 2.09
C ALA A 78 -4.74 1.87 3.16
N PHE A 79 -3.53 2.23 2.73
CA PHE A 79 -2.52 2.89 3.55
C PHE A 79 -2.63 4.39 3.36
N VAL A 80 -2.73 5.17 4.43
CA VAL A 80 -2.91 6.62 4.36
C VAL A 80 -2.02 7.30 5.38
N LEU A 81 -1.39 8.41 5.02
CA LEU A 81 -0.65 9.25 5.95
C LEU A 81 -1.58 9.75 7.05
N ASN A 82 -1.14 9.63 8.31
CA ASN A 82 -1.93 9.97 9.50
C ASN A 82 -2.57 11.38 9.46
N PRO A 83 -1.92 12.44 8.95
CA PRO A 83 -2.54 13.75 8.83
C PRO A 83 -3.82 13.78 7.97
N PHE A 84 -3.94 12.88 6.99
CA PHE A 84 -5.05 12.82 6.05
C PHE A 84 -6.06 11.69 6.35
N LEU A 85 -5.72 10.78 7.27
CA LEU A 85 -6.48 9.56 7.53
C LEU A 85 -7.96 9.84 7.88
N ASN A 86 -8.22 10.76 8.81
CA ASN A 86 -9.60 11.04 9.24
C ASN A 86 -10.44 11.62 8.11
N GLN A 87 -9.85 12.53 7.32
CA GLN A 87 -10.53 13.14 6.18
C GLN A 87 -10.85 12.07 5.13
N PHE A 88 -9.88 11.22 4.79
CA PHE A 88 -10.09 10.14 3.84
C PHE A 88 -11.20 9.18 4.29
N ILE A 89 -11.22 8.77 5.56
CA ILE A 89 -12.30 7.92 6.13
C ILE A 89 -13.67 8.58 5.97
N THR A 90 -13.78 9.88 6.21
CA THR A 90 -15.03 10.63 6.04
C THR A 90 -15.44 10.68 4.56
N ASP A 91 -14.50 10.98 3.68
CA ASP A 91 -14.76 11.12 2.24
C ASP A 91 -15.11 9.78 1.58
N THR A 92 -14.58 8.67 2.09
CA THR A 92 -14.86 7.31 1.60
C THR A 92 -15.92 6.58 2.44
N GLN A 93 -16.74 7.32 3.20
CA GLN A 93 -17.83 6.74 3.98
C GLN A 93 -18.78 5.93 3.08
N GLY A 94 -18.99 4.65 3.43
CA GLY A 94 -19.84 3.73 2.67
C GLY A 94 -19.07 2.76 1.76
N TYR A 95 -17.77 3.01 1.54
CA TYR A 95 -16.86 2.04 0.92
C TYR A 95 -16.30 1.09 1.99
N PRO A 96 -16.26 -0.23 1.74
CA PRO A 96 -15.80 -1.22 2.71
C PRO A 96 -14.28 -1.34 2.73
N ILE A 97 -13.59 -0.21 2.96
CA ILE A 97 -12.14 -0.12 3.00
C ILE A 97 -11.66 -0.32 4.45
N CYS A 98 -10.63 -1.13 4.63
CA CYS A 98 -9.88 -1.16 5.87
C CYS A 98 -8.70 -0.19 5.77
N TYR A 99 -8.61 0.76 6.70
CA TYR A 99 -7.61 1.82 6.68
C TYR A 99 -6.47 1.51 7.64
N LEU A 100 -5.23 1.69 7.19
CA LEU A 100 -4.04 1.72 8.03
C LEU A 100 -3.37 3.08 7.91
N GLY A 101 -3.42 3.86 9.00
CA GLY A 101 -2.64 5.09 9.11
C GLY A 101 -1.14 4.82 9.18
N VAL A 102 -0.31 5.65 8.57
CA VAL A 102 1.16 5.59 8.67
C VAL A 102 1.77 6.98 8.84
N ASN A 103 2.98 7.09 9.40
CA ASN A 103 3.66 8.38 9.58
C ASN A 103 4.43 8.82 8.32
N SER A 104 4.90 7.84 7.55
CA SER A 104 5.67 8.01 6.32
C SER A 104 5.33 6.84 5.40
N LEU A 105 5.39 7.06 4.08
CA LEU A 105 5.24 6.00 3.09
C LEU A 105 6.55 5.26 2.85
N ASP A 106 7.68 5.91 3.14
CA ASP A 106 9.03 5.43 2.81
C ASP A 106 9.83 4.94 4.02
N ASP A 107 9.39 5.24 5.25
CA ASP A 107 10.03 4.72 6.46
C ASP A 107 9.69 3.25 6.68
N ASP A 108 10.67 2.45 7.07
CA ASP A 108 10.52 1.05 7.45
C ASP A 108 9.76 0.91 8.78
N SER A 109 8.44 1.09 8.70
CA SER A 109 7.53 1.22 9.84
C SER A 109 6.50 0.09 9.93
N LEU A 110 6.47 -0.83 8.96
CA LEU A 110 5.57 -1.98 8.89
C LEU A 110 6.28 -3.30 9.21
N GLU A 111 5.57 -4.23 9.81
CA GLU A 111 6.04 -5.61 10.07
C GLU A 111 4.95 -6.63 9.68
N CYS A 112 5.36 -7.86 9.35
CA CYS A 112 4.48 -8.99 9.07
C CYS A 112 4.99 -10.25 9.80
N ARG A 113 4.43 -10.53 10.98
CA ARG A 113 4.93 -11.60 11.88
C ARG A 113 4.78 -13.01 11.30
N ASN A 114 3.82 -13.19 10.40
CA ASN A 114 3.50 -14.47 9.79
C ASN A 114 3.75 -14.45 8.27
N ALA A 115 4.79 -13.75 7.82
CA ALA A 115 5.11 -13.56 6.41
C ALA A 115 5.12 -14.86 5.57
N MET A 116 5.59 -15.97 6.14
CA MET A 116 5.59 -17.29 5.48
C MET A 116 4.19 -17.77 5.07
N ASN A 117 3.14 -17.37 5.78
CA ASN A 117 1.75 -17.72 5.43
C ASN A 117 1.24 -16.99 4.17
N TYR A 118 1.95 -15.95 3.72
CA TYR A 118 1.54 -15.04 2.65
C TYR A 118 2.55 -14.96 1.51
N SER A 119 3.50 -15.91 1.43
CA SER A 119 4.56 -15.94 0.40
C SER A 119 4.01 -16.02 -1.04
N SER A 120 2.82 -16.61 -1.22
CA SER A 120 2.10 -16.65 -2.51
C SER A 120 1.45 -15.32 -2.92
N SER A 121 1.43 -14.32 -2.03
CA SER A 121 0.82 -12.99 -2.24
C SER A 121 1.87 -11.90 -2.55
N ILE A 122 3.09 -12.28 -2.92
CA ILE A 122 4.14 -11.34 -3.35
C ILE A 122 4.61 -11.74 -4.74
N LEU A 123 4.52 -10.79 -5.66
CA LEU A 123 4.94 -10.98 -7.05
C LEU A 123 5.71 -9.73 -7.51
N PRO A 124 7.05 -9.78 -7.64
CA PRO A 124 8.00 -10.80 -7.16
C PRO A 124 8.98 -10.23 -6.14
N ALA A 125 9.15 -10.92 -5.00
CA ALA A 125 10.21 -10.62 -4.04
C ALA A 125 10.12 -11.55 -2.83
N ARG A 126 11.17 -12.28 -2.51
CA ARG A 126 11.18 -13.17 -1.35
C ARG A 126 10.98 -12.35 -0.05
N TRP A 127 10.40 -12.97 0.98
CA TRP A 127 10.54 -12.44 2.34
C TRP A 127 11.93 -12.82 2.85
N ILE A 128 12.77 -11.83 3.15
CA ILE A 128 14.14 -12.04 3.63
C ILE A 128 14.35 -11.19 4.87
N ASP A 129 14.57 -11.84 6.01
CA ASP A 129 15.04 -11.18 7.23
C ASP A 129 16.51 -10.83 7.06
N ASP A 130 16.80 -9.60 6.62
CA ASP A 130 18.15 -9.10 6.32
C ASP A 130 18.89 -8.56 7.56
N ASP A 131 18.32 -8.72 8.75
CA ASP A 131 18.92 -8.23 10.00
C ASP A 131 20.32 -8.84 10.25
N PHE A 132 20.59 -10.03 9.71
CA PHE A 132 21.91 -10.68 9.80
C PHE A 132 23.04 -9.87 9.12
N LEU A 133 22.71 -8.88 8.28
CA LEU A 133 23.70 -7.97 7.71
C LEU A 133 24.23 -6.96 8.74
N ASN A 134 23.46 -6.70 9.80
CA ASN A 134 23.72 -5.65 10.77
C ASN A 134 23.81 -6.16 12.23
N ASP A 135 23.33 -7.38 12.50
CA ASP A 135 23.33 -8.02 13.82
C ASP A 135 24.31 -9.20 13.85
N ASP A 136 25.39 -9.05 14.60
CA ASP A 136 26.46 -10.04 14.77
C ASP A 136 26.05 -11.25 15.63
N GLN A 137 24.89 -11.19 16.29
CA GLN A 137 24.32 -12.30 17.05
C GLN A 137 23.52 -13.27 16.16
N LEU A 138 23.13 -12.84 14.96
CA LEU A 138 22.40 -13.68 14.01
C LEU A 138 23.38 -14.53 13.17
N SER A 139 22.96 -15.75 12.85
CA SER A 139 23.72 -16.58 11.91
C SER A 139 23.62 -15.99 10.51
N PHE A 140 24.76 -15.80 9.86
CA PHE A 140 24.81 -15.27 8.50
C PHE A 140 24.13 -16.24 7.52
N ASP A 141 23.13 -15.75 6.80
CA ASP A 141 22.41 -16.51 5.78
C ASP A 141 23.00 -16.20 4.39
N PHE A 142 23.87 -17.10 3.92
CA PHE A 142 24.53 -16.95 2.63
C PHE A 142 23.57 -16.95 1.44
N GLU A 143 22.49 -17.72 1.50
CA GLU A 143 21.51 -17.81 0.40
C GLU A 143 20.74 -16.49 0.28
N SER A 144 20.30 -15.95 1.43
CA SER A 144 19.65 -14.65 1.49
C SER A 144 20.60 -13.52 1.08
N PHE A 145 21.87 -13.58 1.46
CA PHE A 145 22.87 -12.59 1.06
C PHE A 145 23.10 -12.59 -0.46
N GLU A 146 23.29 -13.75 -1.09
CA GLU A 146 23.47 -13.85 -2.55
C GLU A 146 22.27 -13.25 -3.30
N TYR A 147 21.05 -13.51 -2.82
CA TYR A 147 19.83 -12.92 -3.37
C TYR A 147 19.81 -11.39 -3.27
N ILE A 148 20.24 -10.84 -2.13
CA ILE A 148 20.33 -9.39 -1.92
C ILE A 148 21.43 -8.76 -2.77
N ASP A 149 22.60 -9.40 -2.86
CA ASP A 149 23.77 -8.91 -3.63
C ASP A 149 23.49 -8.87 -5.15
N GLU A 150 22.68 -9.82 -5.65
CA GLU A 150 22.17 -9.79 -7.03
C GLU A 150 21.18 -8.63 -7.30
N GLY A 151 20.78 -7.88 -6.27
CA GLY A 151 19.83 -6.77 -6.38
C GLY A 151 18.41 -7.24 -6.67
N LEU A 152 18.08 -8.50 -6.33
CA LEU A 152 16.75 -9.04 -6.51
C LEU A 152 15.80 -8.39 -5.49
N PRO A 153 14.56 -8.07 -5.89
CA PRO A 153 13.64 -7.41 -4.97
C PRO A 153 13.23 -8.37 -3.85
N TYR A 154 13.15 -7.87 -2.61
CA TYR A 154 12.73 -8.60 -1.41
C TYR A 154 11.95 -7.67 -0.48
N LEU A 155 11.31 -8.23 0.55
CA LEU A 155 10.81 -7.47 1.70
C LEU A 155 11.35 -8.09 2.98
N ASN A 156 11.84 -7.27 3.92
CA ASN A 156 12.13 -7.78 5.26
C ASN A 156 10.82 -7.92 6.05
N PRO A 157 10.47 -9.11 6.57
CA PRO A 157 9.22 -9.32 7.29
C PRO A 157 9.14 -8.57 8.63
N LYS A 158 10.25 -8.12 9.20
CA LYS A 158 10.30 -7.38 10.47
C LYS A 158 10.20 -5.87 10.28
N HIS A 159 10.68 -5.35 9.15
CA HIS A 159 10.66 -3.92 8.86
C HIS A 159 10.65 -3.64 7.35
N PHE A 160 9.69 -2.84 6.91
CA PHE A 160 9.58 -2.39 5.53
C PHE A 160 8.65 -1.18 5.42
N SER A 161 8.81 -0.42 4.35
CA SER A 161 7.98 0.74 4.04
C SER A 161 6.70 0.40 3.28
N VAL A 162 5.73 1.32 3.27
CA VAL A 162 4.53 1.19 2.44
C VAL A 162 4.93 1.16 0.96
N SER A 163 5.83 2.06 0.54
CA SER A 163 6.31 2.16 -0.84
C SER A 163 6.93 0.86 -1.34
N HIS A 164 7.74 0.19 -0.51
CA HIS A 164 8.25 -1.14 -0.82
C HIS A 164 7.14 -2.20 -0.86
N PHE A 165 6.22 -2.19 0.12
CA PHE A 165 5.10 -3.14 0.14
C PHE A 165 4.24 -3.06 -1.11
N VAL A 166 3.79 -1.87 -1.52
CA VAL A 166 2.89 -1.69 -2.67
C VAL A 166 3.56 -2.04 -4.00
N LYS A 167 4.88 -1.83 -4.08
CA LYS A 167 5.67 -2.19 -5.27
C LYS A 167 5.63 -3.70 -5.52
N TYR A 168 5.79 -4.51 -4.48
CA TYR A 168 6.02 -5.96 -4.60
C TYR A 168 4.82 -6.85 -4.21
N CYS A 169 3.89 -6.37 -3.37
CA CYS A 169 2.80 -7.18 -2.85
C CYS A 169 1.54 -7.13 -3.72
N ARG A 170 0.90 -8.30 -3.87
CA ARG A 170 -0.37 -8.53 -4.55
C ARG A 170 -1.28 -9.34 -3.63
N LEU A 171 -2.40 -8.77 -3.20
CA LEU A 171 -3.28 -9.42 -2.23
C LEU A 171 -4.22 -10.46 -2.85
N ASP A 172 -4.23 -10.57 -4.18
CA ASP A 172 -4.97 -11.59 -4.91
C ASP A 172 -4.09 -12.83 -5.05
N LYS A 173 -4.69 -14.01 -4.86
CA LYS A 173 -4.04 -15.26 -5.26
C LYS A 173 -4.31 -15.41 -6.76
N GLU A 174 -3.26 -15.40 -7.59
CA GLU A 174 -3.39 -15.90 -8.96
C GLU A 174 -3.85 -17.36 -8.97
#